data_AF-A0A2N1RJ50-F1
#
_entry.id   AF-A0A2N1RJ50-F1
#
_cell.length_a   1.000
_cell.length_b   1.000
_cell.length_c   1.000
_cell.angle_alpha   90.00
_cell.angle_beta   90.00
_cell.angle_gamma   90.00
#
_symmetry.space_group_name_H-M   'P 1'
#
loop_
_entity.id
_entity.type
_entity.pdbx_description
1 polymer ?
#
loop_
_entity_poly.entity_id
_entity_poly.type
_entity_poly.pdbx_seq_one_letter_code
_entity_poly.pdbx_strand_id
1 'polypeptide(L)'
;MKRLTALLLILLLITSGMLFAEEKKPLIDMTAFNDYIRGPEGYQVLSTTHDILGYGAVLLGLTSGLMSPPLLDVDEDIHGFIGGAATVAAVLNLGVGLLNYSDRFDTSEGLFTIDNIHIVMGITGGVLMLVGSLIGESDAHPWISGLATGLMGISIILQM
;
A
#
# COMPACT_ATOMS: atom_id res chain seq x y z
N MET A 1 -2.43 24.18 5.70
CA MET A 1 -3.74 23.88 6.33
C MET A 1 -4.63 23.00 5.48
N LYS A 2 -4.97 23.35 4.21
CA LYS A 2 -5.86 22.53 3.35
C LYS A 2 -5.43 21.05 3.17
N ARG A 3 -4.12 20.78 3.10
CA ARG A 3 -3.55 19.42 2.97
C ARG A 3 -3.63 18.58 4.26
N LEU A 4 -3.54 19.23 5.43
CA LEU A 4 -3.70 18.59 6.73
C LEU A 4 -5.17 18.16 6.93
N THR A 5 -6.11 18.98 6.46
CA THR A 5 -7.55 18.66 6.47
C THR A 5 -7.87 17.46 5.57
N ALA A 6 -7.22 17.35 4.41
CA ALA A 6 -7.39 16.20 3.50
C ALA A 6 -6.82 14.90 4.11
N LEU A 7 -5.66 14.96 4.75
CA LEU A 7 -5.07 13.80 5.46
C LEU A 7 -5.92 13.37 6.66
N LEU A 8 -6.45 14.33 7.42
CA LEU A 8 -7.41 14.06 8.49
C LEU A 8 -8.71 13.46 7.95
N LEU A 9 -9.17 13.88 6.77
CA LEU A 9 -10.36 13.32 6.11
C LEU A 9 -10.13 11.90 5.60
N ILE A 10 -8.95 11.59 5.04
CA ILE A 10 -8.59 10.24 4.60
C ILE A 10 -8.45 9.32 5.82
N LEU A 11 -7.76 9.78 6.87
CA LEU A 11 -7.65 9.04 8.13
C LEU A 11 -9.03 8.87 8.78
N LEU A 12 -9.90 9.90 8.75
CA LEU A 12 -11.29 9.77 9.21
C LEU A 12 -12.07 8.78 8.37
N LEU A 13 -11.93 8.77 7.04
CA LEU A 13 -12.66 7.85 6.15
C LEU A 13 -12.24 6.40 6.36
N ILE A 14 -10.95 6.15 6.61
CA ILE A 14 -10.42 4.82 6.92
C ILE A 14 -10.88 4.38 8.32
N THR A 15 -10.88 5.28 9.30
CA THR A 15 -11.25 4.97 10.70
C THR A 15 -12.75 4.99 10.96
N SER A 16 -13.55 5.74 10.20
CA SER A 16 -15.01 5.87 10.37
C SER A 16 -15.75 4.64 9.86
N GLY A 17 -15.18 3.93 8.87
CA GLY A 17 -15.68 2.60 8.48
C GLY A 17 -15.56 1.57 9.61
N MET A 18 -14.62 1.76 10.54
CA MET A 18 -14.43 0.90 11.71
C MET A 18 -15.24 1.36 12.94
N LEU A 19 -15.63 2.65 13.01
CA LEU A 19 -16.34 3.24 14.16
C LEU A 19 -17.87 3.25 14.04
N PHE A 20 -18.43 3.05 12.83
CA PHE A 20 -19.87 3.06 12.58
C PHE A 20 -20.38 1.80 11.87
N ALA A 21 -19.97 0.63 12.37
CA ALA A 21 -20.64 -0.63 12.02
C ALA A 21 -22.02 -0.71 12.71
N GLU A 22 -22.96 0.14 12.26
CA GLU A 22 -24.38 -0.13 12.46
C GLU A 22 -24.76 -1.26 11.48
N GLU A 23 -25.32 -2.36 11.99
CA GLU A 23 -25.86 -3.47 11.18
C GLU A 23 -27.03 -2.98 10.31
N LYS A 24 -26.73 -2.29 9.21
CA LYS A 24 -27.66 -2.14 8.11
C LYS A 24 -27.58 -3.41 7.27
N LYS A 25 -28.72 -4.04 7.01
CA LYS A 25 -28.83 -5.09 5.98
C LYS A 25 -28.12 -4.57 4.72
N PRO A 26 -27.08 -5.25 4.24
CA PRO A 26 -26.28 -4.71 3.14
C PRO A 26 -27.16 -4.62 1.88
N LEU A 27 -27.08 -3.47 1.20
CA LEU A 27 -27.80 -3.21 -0.06
C LEU A 27 -27.42 -4.19 -1.17
N ILE A 28 -26.27 -4.84 -1.03
CA ILE A 28 -25.75 -5.87 -1.92
C ILE A 28 -25.44 -7.08 -1.04
N ASP A 29 -26.03 -8.22 -1.37
CA ASP A 29 -25.64 -9.48 -0.74
C ASP A 29 -24.23 -9.86 -1.20
N MET A 30 -23.24 -9.60 -0.35
CA MET A 30 -21.84 -9.91 -0.60
C MET A 30 -21.46 -11.30 -0.08
N THR A 31 -22.42 -12.13 0.35
CA THR A 31 -22.14 -13.45 0.95
C THR A 31 -21.39 -14.33 -0.04
N ALA A 32 -21.85 -14.42 -1.29
CA ALA A 32 -21.16 -15.20 -2.33
C ALA A 32 -19.74 -14.69 -2.63
N PHE A 33 -19.53 -13.37 -2.58
CA PHE A 33 -18.20 -12.78 -2.75
C PHE A 33 -17.29 -13.08 -1.54
N ASN A 34 -17.81 -12.91 -0.32
CA ASN A 34 -17.09 -13.19 0.92
C ASN A 34 -16.70 -14.67 1.03
N ASP A 35 -17.63 -15.57 0.67
CA ASP A 35 -17.38 -17.01 0.65
C ASP A 35 -16.32 -17.36 -0.37
N TYR A 36 -16.34 -16.72 -1.56
CA TYR A 36 -15.33 -16.91 -2.58
C TYR A 36 -13.94 -16.45 -2.13
N ILE A 37 -13.80 -15.20 -1.64
CA ILE A 37 -12.49 -14.65 -1.25
C ILE A 37 -11.88 -15.37 -0.04
N ARG A 38 -12.71 -15.95 0.84
CA ARG A 38 -12.27 -16.79 1.98
C ARG A 38 -12.02 -18.24 1.60
N GLY A 39 -12.49 -18.67 0.43
CA GLY A 39 -12.23 -20.00 -0.11
C GLY A 39 -10.77 -20.16 -0.57
N PRO A 40 -10.30 -21.41 -0.79
CA PRO A 40 -8.92 -21.68 -1.21
C PRO A 40 -8.52 -20.96 -2.50
N GLU A 41 -9.44 -20.89 -3.47
CA GLU A 41 -9.23 -20.22 -4.75
C GLU A 41 -9.11 -18.70 -4.57
N GLY A 42 -10.01 -18.11 -3.80
CA GLY A 42 -9.98 -16.68 -3.49
C GLY A 42 -8.71 -16.28 -2.75
N TYR A 43 -8.29 -17.07 -1.75
CA TYR A 43 -7.02 -16.88 -1.05
C TYR A 43 -5.83 -16.90 -2.02
N GLN A 44 -5.77 -17.87 -2.94
CA GLN A 44 -4.67 -17.98 -3.89
C GLN A 44 -4.64 -16.79 -4.88
N VAL A 45 -5.81 -16.35 -5.36
CA VAL A 45 -5.93 -15.18 -6.22
C VAL A 45 -5.46 -13.92 -5.49
N LEU A 46 -5.93 -13.68 -4.28
CA LEU A 46 -5.55 -12.51 -3.50
C LEU A 46 -4.06 -12.55 -3.11
N SER A 47 -3.53 -13.71 -2.72
CA SER A 47 -2.11 -13.90 -2.43
C SER A 47 -1.24 -13.57 -3.64
N THR A 48 -1.55 -14.15 -4.79
CA THR A 48 -0.81 -13.89 -6.04
C THR A 48 -0.90 -12.42 -6.45
N THR A 49 -2.09 -11.82 -6.27
CA THR A 49 -2.32 -10.41 -6.59
C THR A 49 -1.52 -9.50 -5.65
N HIS A 50 -1.46 -9.82 -4.36
CA HIS A 50 -0.63 -9.11 -3.38
C HIS A 50 0.84 -9.13 -3.79
N ASP A 51 1.37 -10.30 -4.16
CA ASP A 51 2.76 -10.43 -4.56
C ASP A 51 3.08 -9.62 -5.83
N ILE A 52 2.24 -9.75 -6.87
CA ILE A 52 2.43 -9.02 -8.13
C ILE A 52 2.38 -7.50 -7.91
N LEU A 53 1.39 -7.01 -7.15
CA LEU A 53 1.25 -5.59 -6.87
C LEU A 53 2.40 -5.07 -5.98
N GLY A 54 2.83 -5.84 -4.98
CA GLY A 54 3.97 -5.53 -4.13
C GLY A 54 5.26 -5.41 -4.92
N TYR A 55 5.61 -6.44 -5.70
CA TYR A 55 6.80 -6.42 -6.56
C TYR A 55 6.74 -5.31 -7.60
N GLY A 56 5.57 -5.14 -8.23
CA GLY A 56 5.33 -4.08 -9.20
C GLY A 56 5.53 -2.70 -8.62
N ALA A 57 4.97 -2.42 -7.43
CA ALA A 57 5.13 -1.14 -6.74
C ALA A 57 6.61 -0.82 -6.45
N VAL A 58 7.38 -1.80 -5.98
CA VAL A 58 8.81 -1.61 -5.70
C VAL A 58 9.60 -1.38 -6.98
N LEU A 59 9.41 -2.21 -8.01
CA LEU A 59 10.11 -2.06 -9.29
C LEU A 59 9.80 -0.72 -9.96
N LEU A 60 8.53 -0.31 -9.97
CA LEU A 60 8.11 0.99 -10.51
C LEU A 60 8.67 2.14 -9.67
N GLY A 61 8.67 2.03 -8.34
CA GLY A 61 9.24 3.04 -7.45
C GLY A 61 10.74 3.24 -7.67
N LEU A 62 11.51 2.14 -7.77
CA LEU A 62 12.93 2.18 -8.10
C LEU A 62 13.17 2.77 -9.49
N THR A 63 12.35 2.39 -10.47
CA THR A 63 12.43 2.91 -11.84
C THR A 63 12.16 4.41 -11.87
N SER A 64 11.11 4.89 -11.20
CA SER A 64 10.78 6.31 -11.09
C SER A 64 11.94 7.08 -10.42
N GLY A 65 12.51 6.55 -9.35
CA GLY A 65 13.66 7.14 -8.68
C GLY A 65 14.87 7.27 -9.60
N LEU A 66 15.21 6.21 -10.35
CA LEU A 66 16.29 6.21 -11.32
C LEU A 66 16.04 7.19 -12.48
N MET A 67 14.80 7.23 -12.98
CA MET A 67 14.36 8.13 -14.06
C MET A 67 13.97 9.52 -13.55
N SER A 68 14.59 9.98 -12.46
CA SER A 68 14.39 11.35 -11.99
C SER A 68 15.24 12.34 -12.80
N PRO A 69 14.75 13.56 -13.09
CA PRO A 69 15.51 14.56 -13.85
C PRO A 69 16.91 14.83 -13.30
N PRO A 70 17.13 14.92 -11.97
CA PRO A 70 18.46 15.14 -11.42
C PRO A 70 19.47 14.01 -11.69
N LEU A 71 19.00 12.78 -11.98
CA LEU A 71 19.87 11.62 -12.19
C LEU A 71 20.10 11.31 -13.66
N LEU A 72 19.04 11.31 -14.46
CA LEU A 72 19.09 10.87 -15.87
C LEU A 72 18.56 11.90 -16.88
N ASP A 73 18.29 13.15 -16.45
CA ASP A 73 17.76 14.22 -17.32
C ASP A 73 16.49 13.78 -18.09
N VAL A 74 15.66 12.95 -17.42
CA VAL A 74 14.40 12.44 -17.95
C VAL A 74 13.29 13.45 -17.67
N ASP A 75 12.32 13.51 -18.58
CA ASP A 75 11.12 14.32 -18.47
C ASP A 75 10.37 14.06 -17.14
N GLU A 76 10.00 15.15 -16.46
CA GLU A 76 9.26 15.13 -15.19
C GLU A 76 7.91 14.41 -15.33
N ASP A 77 7.27 14.48 -16.50
CA ASP A 77 6.01 13.77 -16.77
C ASP A 77 6.22 12.25 -16.79
N ILE A 78 7.36 11.77 -17.27
CA ILE A 78 7.70 10.34 -17.27
C ILE A 78 8.00 9.88 -15.83
N HIS A 79 8.80 10.66 -15.09
CA HIS A 79 9.07 10.40 -13.67
C HIS A 79 7.77 10.31 -12.86
N GLY A 80 6.89 11.30 -13.04
CA GLY A 80 5.59 11.41 -12.38
C GLY A 80 4.62 10.30 -12.79
N PHE A 81 4.57 9.91 -14.06
CA PHE A 81 3.73 8.79 -14.52
C PHE A 81 4.14 7.47 -13.89
N ILE A 82 5.44 7.14 -13.89
CA ILE A 82 5.95 5.90 -13.30
C ILE A 82 5.76 5.91 -11.78
N GLY A 83 6.03 7.04 -11.12
CA GLY A 83 5.79 7.20 -9.68
C GLY A 83 4.30 7.10 -9.31
N GLY A 84 3.42 7.63 -10.14
CA GLY A 84 1.97 7.47 -10.02
C GLY A 84 1.53 6.01 -10.13
N ALA A 85 2.06 5.28 -11.11
CA ALA A 85 1.81 3.85 -11.26
C ALA A 85 2.32 3.04 -10.04
N ALA A 86 3.51 3.37 -9.52
CA ALA A 86 4.04 2.77 -8.30
C ALA A 86 3.11 3.01 -7.10
N THR A 87 2.57 4.23 -6.99
CA THR A 87 1.63 4.60 -5.93
C THR A 87 0.32 3.83 -6.03
N VAL A 88 -0.27 3.73 -7.22
CA VAL A 88 -1.51 2.95 -7.44
C VAL A 88 -1.28 1.49 -7.09
N ALA A 89 -0.18 0.89 -7.56
CA ALA A 89 0.17 -0.48 -7.24
C ALA A 89 0.34 -0.68 -5.72
N ALA A 90 1.02 0.24 -5.02
CA ALA A 90 1.20 0.18 -3.57
C ALA A 90 -0.15 0.27 -2.82
N VAL A 91 -1.03 1.20 -3.19
CA VAL A 91 -2.34 1.36 -2.53
C VAL A 91 -3.23 0.15 -2.77
N LEU A 92 -3.28 -0.37 -4.00
CA LEU A 92 -4.00 -1.61 -4.29
C LEU A 92 -3.41 -2.79 -3.51
N ASN A 93 -2.08 -2.86 -3.39
CA ASN A 93 -1.40 -3.91 -2.63
C ASN A 93 -1.83 -3.92 -1.16
N LEU A 94 -1.94 -2.74 -0.53
CA LEU A 94 -2.44 -2.61 0.84
C LEU A 94 -3.89 -3.12 0.94
N GLY A 95 -4.75 -2.73 0.00
CA GLY A 95 -6.14 -3.19 -0.03
C GLY A 95 -6.25 -4.70 -0.15
N VAL A 96 -5.50 -5.31 -1.08
CA VAL A 96 -5.47 -6.77 -1.26
C VAL A 96 -4.89 -7.47 -0.04
N GLY A 97 -3.83 -6.92 0.56
CA GLY A 97 -3.24 -7.47 1.78
C GLY A 97 -4.21 -7.46 2.96
N LEU A 98 -4.98 -6.38 3.14
CA LEU A 98 -6.03 -6.31 4.16
C LEU A 98 -7.14 -7.34 3.91
N LEU A 99 -7.52 -7.56 2.65
CA LEU A 99 -8.53 -8.57 2.31
C LEU A 99 -8.04 -10.00 2.56
N ASN A 100 -6.77 -10.30 2.28
CA ASN A 100 -6.24 -11.66 2.32
C ASN A 100 -5.64 -12.07 3.67
N TYR A 101 -5.09 -11.10 4.42
CA TYR A 101 -4.22 -11.36 5.57
C TYR A 101 -4.63 -10.58 6.82
N SER A 102 -5.86 -10.07 6.90
CA SER A 102 -6.32 -9.32 8.09
C SER A 102 -6.35 -10.14 9.37
N ASP A 103 -6.44 -11.46 9.27
CA ASP A 103 -6.32 -12.38 10.40
C ASP A 103 -4.89 -12.49 10.94
N ARG A 104 -3.89 -12.05 10.17
CA ARG A 104 -2.47 -12.07 10.55
C ARG A 104 -2.02 -10.82 11.33
N PHE A 105 -2.91 -9.88 11.63
CA PHE A 105 -2.64 -8.80 12.57
C PHE A 105 -2.69 -9.29 14.04
N ASP A 106 -1.92 -10.33 14.33
CA ASP A 106 -1.77 -10.88 15.67
C ASP A 106 -0.32 -10.74 16.17
N THR A 107 -0.18 -10.37 17.43
CA THR A 107 1.09 -10.17 18.11
C THR A 107 1.32 -11.20 19.22
N SER A 108 0.44 -12.21 19.32
CA SER A 108 0.52 -13.30 20.30
C SER A 108 1.85 -14.05 20.25
N GLU A 109 2.46 -14.20 19.08
CA GLU A 109 3.78 -14.81 18.88
C GLU A 109 4.96 -13.82 19.06
N GLY A 110 4.68 -12.53 19.31
CA GLY A 110 5.67 -11.48 19.54
C GLY A 110 5.69 -10.38 18.47
N LEU A 111 6.14 -9.19 18.86
CA LEU A 111 6.13 -7.99 17.99
C LEU A 111 7.18 -8.00 16.87
N PHE A 112 8.28 -8.75 17.04
CA PHE A 112 9.43 -8.73 16.12
C PHE A 112 9.56 -10.03 15.32
N THR A 113 8.44 -10.70 15.05
CA THR A 113 8.41 -11.81 14.08
C THR A 113 8.61 -11.26 12.67
N ILE A 114 9.14 -12.08 11.77
CA ILE A 114 9.33 -11.71 10.36
C ILE A 114 8.01 -11.25 9.73
N ASP A 115 6.91 -11.93 10.07
CA ASP A 115 5.57 -11.57 9.64
C ASP A 115 5.14 -10.18 10.10
N ASN A 116 5.28 -9.88 11.39
CA ASN A 116 4.89 -8.58 11.93
C ASN A 116 5.77 -7.46 11.37
N ILE A 117 7.07 -7.71 11.18
CA ILE A 117 7.99 -6.76 10.55
C ILE A 117 7.58 -6.53 9.08
N HIS A 118 7.30 -7.59 8.32
CA HIS A 118 6.84 -7.48 6.94
C HIS A 118 5.56 -6.65 6.82
N ILE A 119 4.55 -6.96 7.66
CA ILE A 119 3.26 -6.25 7.66
C ILE A 119 3.46 -4.77 7.95
N VAL A 120 4.18 -4.44 9.04
CA VAL A 120 4.39 -3.04 9.44
C VAL A 120 5.18 -2.28 8.38
N MET A 121 6.23 -2.86 7.84
CA MET A 121 7.05 -2.22 6.81
C MET A 121 6.31 -2.07 5.48
N GLY A 122 5.56 -3.08 5.06
CA GLY A 122 4.74 -3.04 3.85
C GLY A 122 3.66 -1.96 3.94
N ILE A 123 2.96 -1.87 5.08
CA ILE A 123 1.96 -0.83 5.33
C ILE A 123 2.60 0.55 5.37
N THR A 124 3.67 0.71 6.16
CA THR A 124 4.37 2.00 6.30
C THR A 124 4.90 2.46 4.95
N GLY A 125 5.55 1.58 4.20
CA GLY A 125 6.07 1.86 2.88
C GLY A 125 4.97 2.24 1.88
N GLY A 126 3.86 1.48 1.83
CA GLY A 126 2.73 1.80 0.96
C GLY A 126 2.06 3.13 1.29
N VAL A 127 1.90 3.45 2.58
CA VAL A 127 1.36 4.75 3.03
C VAL A 127 2.31 5.89 2.67
N LEU A 128 3.62 5.72 2.89
CA LEU A 128 4.61 6.73 2.52
C LEU A 128 4.65 6.94 1.00
N MET A 129 4.42 5.92 0.18
CA MET A 129 4.33 6.05 -1.28
C MET A 129 3.16 6.97 -1.66
N LEU A 130 1.98 6.74 -1.06
CA LEU A 130 0.83 7.62 -1.23
C LEU A 130 1.12 9.05 -0.78
N VAL A 131 1.76 9.22 0.39
CA VAL A 131 2.14 10.55 0.88
C VAL A 131 3.13 11.23 -0.08
N GLY A 132 4.13 10.51 -0.58
CA GLY A 132 5.09 10.98 -1.57
C GLY A 132 4.42 11.52 -2.82
N SER A 133 3.45 10.78 -3.37
CA SER A 133 2.64 11.22 -4.51
C SER A 133 1.83 12.49 -4.21
N LEU A 134 1.28 12.62 -3.00
CA LEU A 134 0.45 13.78 -2.62
C LEU A 134 1.26 15.05 -2.34
N ILE A 135 2.52 14.93 -1.94
CA ILE A 135 3.39 16.08 -1.67
C ILE A 135 4.11 16.61 -2.92
N GLY A 136 4.11 15.84 -4.02
CA GLY A 136 4.55 16.28 -5.35
C GLY A 136 5.95 16.88 -5.33
N GLU A 137 6.13 18.08 -5.88
CA GLU A 137 7.43 18.78 -6.01
C GLU A 137 8.06 19.30 -4.70
N SER A 138 7.59 18.87 -3.52
CA SER A 138 8.19 19.32 -2.26
C SER A 138 9.60 18.76 -2.04
N ASP A 139 10.46 19.49 -1.33
CA ASP A 139 11.81 19.01 -0.95
C ASP A 139 11.81 17.67 -0.18
N ALA A 140 10.70 17.34 0.47
CA ALA A 140 10.52 16.09 1.21
C ALA A 140 10.16 14.89 0.31
N HIS A 141 9.72 15.13 -0.93
CA HIS A 141 9.29 14.10 -1.87
C HIS A 141 10.35 13.02 -2.13
N PRO A 142 11.59 13.33 -2.53
CA PRO A 142 12.58 12.29 -2.82
C PRO A 142 12.88 11.41 -1.59
N TRP A 143 12.88 12.00 -0.39
CA TRP A 143 13.11 11.27 0.85
C TRP A 143 11.94 10.36 1.22
N ILE A 144 10.71 10.87 1.15
CA ILE A 144 9.51 10.11 1.50
C ILE A 144 9.27 8.99 0.49
N SER A 145 9.35 9.29 -0.81
CA SER A 145 9.19 8.29 -1.88
C SER A 145 10.32 7.25 -1.85
N GLY A 146 11.56 7.68 -1.62
CA GLY A 146 12.69 6.75 -1.48
C GLY A 146 12.57 5.82 -0.27
N LEU A 147 12.19 6.36 0.89
CA LEU A 147 11.91 5.56 2.09
C LEU A 147 10.74 4.61 1.89
N ALA A 148 9.68 5.06 1.20
CA ALA A 148 8.53 4.23 0.86
C ALA A 148 8.93 3.00 0.06
N THR A 149 9.64 3.20 -1.06
CA THR A 149 10.14 2.13 -1.93
C THR A 149 11.09 1.22 -1.16
N GLY A 150 11.99 1.78 -0.35
CA GLY A 150 12.94 1.02 0.45
C GLY A 150 12.26 0.11 1.48
N LEU A 151 11.28 0.62 2.25
CA LEU A 151 10.57 -0.17 3.24
C LEU A 151 9.76 -1.32 2.61
N MET A 152 9.07 -1.06 1.50
CA MET A 152 8.37 -2.10 0.75
C MET A 152 9.36 -3.13 0.16
N GLY A 153 10.49 -2.68 -0.39
CA GLY A 153 11.51 -3.55 -0.95
C GLY A 153 12.12 -4.48 0.10
N ILE A 154 12.47 -3.96 1.26
CA ILE A 154 12.99 -4.78 2.36
C ILE A 154 11.89 -5.71 2.89
N SER A 155 10.62 -5.28 2.97
CA SER A 155 9.54 -6.16 3.44
C SER A 155 9.38 -7.38 2.53
N ILE A 156 9.50 -7.19 1.22
CA ILE A 156 9.52 -8.29 0.23
C ILE A 156 10.68 -9.24 0.49
N ILE A 157 11.91 -8.72 0.64
CA ILE A 157 13.11 -9.56 0.84
C ILE A 157 12.99 -10.41 2.11
N LEU A 158 12.34 -9.90 3.16
CA LEU A 158 12.14 -10.63 4.41
C LEU A 158 11.18 -11.83 4.30
N GLN A 159 10.35 -11.89 3.27
CA GLN A 159 9.36 -12.96 3.04
C GLN A 159 9.77 -13.94 1.94
N MET A 160 10.99 -13.81 1.38
CA MET A 160 11.55 -14.73 0.38
C MET A 160 12.23 -15.95 0.98
#